data_AF-A0A1V4QM28-F1
#
_entry.id   AF-A0A1V4QM28-F1
#
_cell.length_a   1.000
_cell.length_b   1.000
_cell.length_c   1.000
_cell.angle_alpha   90.00
_cell.angle_beta   90.00
_cell.angle_gamma   90.00
#
_symmetry.space_group_name_H-M   'P 1'
#
loop_
_entity.id
_entity.type
_entity.pdbx_description
1 polymer ?
#
loop_
_entity_poly.entity_id
_entity_poly.type
_entity_poly.pdbx_seq_one_letter_code
_entity_poly.pdbx_strand_id
1 'polypeptide(L)'
;MARRLTDEPQSLLIRDPISGTLITLYYRVPTSEERVAYQTSAFRMEGQQRQLRLGETRLKFGLEILIGFAPGDFSVLRDGQEVPLDPDTDSDWKEHLGHHAADLVSFLGQYVFEGLRVETVGSQARGE
;
A
#
# COMPACT_ATOMS: atom_id res chain seq x y z
N MET A 1 16.94 -14.45 0.71
CA MET A 1 16.72 -14.15 -0.73
C MET A 1 17.32 -12.79 -1.04
N ALA A 2 17.91 -12.60 -2.23
CA ALA A 2 18.45 -11.30 -2.61
C ALA A 2 17.31 -10.30 -2.91
N ARG A 3 17.47 -9.04 -2.49
CA ARG A 3 16.57 -7.96 -2.89
C ARG A 3 16.77 -7.71 -4.39
N ARG A 4 15.73 -7.91 -5.19
CA ARG A 4 15.75 -7.56 -6.61
C ARG A 4 15.64 -6.04 -6.75
N LEU A 5 16.57 -5.44 -7.48
CA LEU A 5 16.53 -4.05 -7.88
C LEU A 5 15.92 -3.99 -9.29
N THR A 6 14.63 -4.30 -9.39
CA THR A 6 13.91 -4.35 -10.66
C THR A 6 12.67 -3.48 -10.59
N ASP A 7 12.20 -3.02 -11.75
CA ASP A 7 10.92 -2.32 -11.88
C ASP A 7 9.72 -3.31 -11.89
N GLU A 8 9.97 -4.58 -11.57
CA GLU A 8 8.93 -5.59 -11.49
C GLU A 8 7.98 -5.29 -10.32
N PRO A 9 6.66 -5.41 -10.54
CA PRO A 9 5.68 -5.34 -9.48
C PRO A 9 5.99 -6.30 -8.32
N GLN A 10 5.74 -5.81 -7.12
CA GLN A 10 5.73 -6.61 -5.91
C GLN A 10 4.29 -6.97 -5.56
N SER A 11 4.11 -8.06 -4.81
CA SER A 11 2.82 -8.47 -4.29
C SER A 11 2.82 -8.46 -2.77
N LEU A 12 1.68 -8.09 -2.19
CA LEU A 12 1.41 -8.15 -0.76
C LEU A 12 0.12 -8.92 -0.53
N LEU A 13 0.22 -10.03 0.20
CA LEU A 13 -0.91 -10.84 0.63
C LEU A 13 -1.40 -10.34 1.99
N ILE A 14 -2.66 -9.93 2.07
CA ILE A 14 -3.30 -9.36 3.26
C ILE A 14 -4.48 -10.26 3.64
N ARG A 15 -4.62 -10.58 4.92
CA ARG A 15 -5.86 -11.15 5.43
C ARG A 15 -6.84 -10.02 5.70
N ASP A 16 -7.91 -9.95 4.93
CA ASP A 16 -8.95 -8.94 5.11
C ASP A 16 -9.81 -9.29 6.33
N PRO A 17 -9.88 -8.42 7.35
CA PRO A 17 -10.74 -8.65 8.51
C PRO A 17 -12.23 -8.53 8.19
N ILE A 18 -12.63 -7.83 7.12
CA ILE A 18 -14.05 -7.60 6.80
C ILE A 18 -14.66 -8.83 6.12
N SER A 19 -14.05 -9.31 5.03
CA SER A 19 -14.51 -10.51 4.32
C SER A 19 -13.98 -11.82 4.92
N GLY A 20 -12.89 -11.77 5.69
CA GLY A 20 -12.19 -12.94 6.22
C GLY A 20 -11.30 -13.67 5.21
N THR A 21 -11.20 -13.17 3.97
CA THR A 21 -10.45 -13.79 2.88
C THR A 21 -9.01 -13.27 2.80
N LEU A 22 -8.24 -13.81 1.86
CA LEU A 22 -6.89 -13.32 1.56
C LEU A 22 -6.97 -12.49 0.27
N ILE A 23 -6.54 -11.24 0.35
CA ILE A 23 -6.47 -10.29 -0.76
C ILE A 23 -5.02 -10.11 -1.16
N THR A 24 -4.75 -10.12 -2.46
CA THR A 24 -3.43 -9.86 -3.03
C THR A 24 -3.42 -8.48 -3.69
N LEU A 25 -2.60 -7.58 -3.19
CA LEU A 25 -2.35 -6.27 -3.80
C LEU A 25 -1.04 -6.30 -4.58
N TYR A 26 -1.05 -5.78 -5.79
CA TYR A 26 0.14 -5.55 -6.61
C TYR A 26 0.56 -4.09 -6.53
N TYR A 27 1.84 -3.85 -6.26
CA TYR A 27 2.36 -2.49 -6.09
C TYR A 27 3.76 -2.36 -6.67
N ARG A 28 4.12 -1.14 -7.07
CA ARG A 28 5.51 -0.81 -7.46
C ARG A 28 6.31 -0.37 -6.25
N VAL A 29 7.63 -0.57 -6.32
CA VAL A 29 8.53 -0.02 -5.29
C VAL A 29 8.55 1.51 -5.41
N PRO A 30 8.34 2.27 -4.31
CA PRO A 30 8.40 3.72 -4.39
C PRO A 30 9.83 4.21 -4.60
N THR A 31 9.95 5.32 -5.31
CA THR A 31 11.22 6.01 -5.53
C THR A 31 11.71 6.69 -4.25
N SER A 32 12.98 7.09 -4.24
CA SER A 32 13.54 7.89 -3.13
C SER A 32 12.78 9.20 -2.94
N GLU A 33 12.36 9.85 -4.03
CA GLU A 33 11.60 11.11 -3.99
C GLU A 33 10.22 10.92 -3.34
N GLU A 34 9.51 9.85 -3.71
CA GLU A 34 8.21 9.52 -3.11
C GLU A 34 8.34 9.18 -1.63
N ARG A 35 9.43 8.53 -1.22
CA ARG A 35 9.70 8.26 0.21
C ARG A 35 9.92 9.55 1.00
N VAL A 36 10.66 10.51 0.45
CA VAL A 36 10.84 11.83 1.07
C VAL A 36 9.52 12.60 1.11
N ALA A 37 8.74 12.56 0.03
CA ALA A 37 7.43 13.19 -0.04
C ALA A 37 6.45 12.61 0.98
N TYR A 38 6.45 11.28 1.18
CA TYR A 38 5.67 10.60 2.20
C TYR A 38 6.00 11.11 3.61
N GLN A 39 7.28 11.12 3.96
CA GLN A 39 7.75 11.56 5.28
C GLN A 39 7.39 13.02 5.54
N THR A 40 7.53 13.87 4.54
CA THR A 40 7.20 15.30 4.66
C THR A 40 5.70 15.52 4.78
N SER A 41 4.89 14.75 4.03
CA SER A 41 3.42 14.86 4.04
C SER A 41 2.81 14.36 5.36
N ALA A 42 3.42 13.35 5.98
CA ALA A 42 2.99 12.86 7.28
C ALA A 42 3.06 13.93 8.39
N PHE A 43 3.93 14.93 8.23
CA PHE A 43 4.17 16.00 9.18
C PHE A 43 3.87 17.37 8.57
N ARG A 44 2.59 17.76 8.57
CA ARG A 44 2.20 19.11 8.14
C ARG A 44 2.20 20.07 9.32
N MET A 45 2.86 21.21 9.14
CA MET A 45 2.73 22.35 10.06
C MET A 45 1.47 23.13 9.69
N GLU A 46 0.49 23.18 10.59
CA GLU A 46 -0.66 24.09 10.49
C GLU A 46 -0.53 25.13 11.60
N GLY A 47 0.00 26.31 11.25
CA GLY A 47 0.32 27.36 12.23
C GLY A 47 1.45 26.93 13.17
N GLN A 48 1.20 27.01 14.49
CA GLN A 48 2.14 26.59 15.53
C GLN A 48 2.00 25.11 15.94
N GLN A 49 1.02 24.38 15.41
CA GLN A 49 0.78 22.99 15.79
C GLN A 49 1.15 22.02 14.66
N ARG A 50 1.87 20.96 15.03
CA ARG A 50 2.20 19.85 14.14
C ARG A 50 1.03 18.87 14.14
N GLN A 51 0.30 18.79 13.04
CA GLN A 51 -0.75 17.78 12.89
C GLN A 51 -0.18 16.54 12.21
N LEU A 52 -0.43 15.38 12.82
CA LEU A 52 -0.01 14.10 12.30
C LEU A 52 -1.12 13.55 11.39
N ARG A 53 -0.97 13.67 10.07
CA ARG A 53 -1.95 13.21 9.08
C ARG A 53 -1.57 11.85 8.50
N LEU A 54 -1.22 10.90 9.38
CA LEU A 54 -0.71 9.60 8.96
C LEU A 54 -1.75 8.80 8.16
N GLY A 55 -3.03 8.82 8.55
CA GLY A 55 -4.09 8.11 7.83
C GLY A 55 -4.23 8.58 6.39
N GLU A 56 -4.40 9.89 6.18
CA GLU A 56 -4.50 10.50 4.84
C GLU A 56 -3.23 10.25 3.99
N THR A 57 -2.05 10.35 4.62
CA THR A 57 -0.77 10.14 3.93
C THR A 57 -0.62 8.68 3.49
N ARG A 58 -0.93 7.73 4.37
CA ARG A 58 -0.90 6.29 4.07
C ARG A 58 -1.82 5.95 2.91
N LEU A 59 -3.05 6.44 2.94
CA LEU A 59 -4.02 6.19 1.88
C LEU A 59 -3.56 6.77 0.55
N LYS A 60 -3.17 8.04 0.53
CA LYS A 60 -2.73 8.74 -0.70
C LYS A 60 -1.56 8.00 -1.36
N PHE A 61 -0.48 7.81 -0.62
CA PHE A 61 0.72 7.20 -1.19
C PHE A 61 0.52 5.70 -1.45
N GLY A 62 -0.34 5.03 -0.68
CA GLY A 62 -0.78 3.66 -0.96
C GLY A 62 -1.45 3.55 -2.35
N LEU A 63 -2.39 4.44 -2.67
CA LEU A 63 -3.04 4.49 -3.98
C LEU A 63 -2.05 4.82 -5.13
N GLU A 64 -1.07 5.67 -4.89
CA GLU A 64 -0.06 6.07 -5.89
C GLU A 64 0.86 4.90 -6.30
N ILE A 65 1.17 3.99 -5.38
CA ILE A 65 2.03 2.83 -5.65
C ILE A 65 1.25 1.57 -6.01
N LEU A 66 -0.04 1.51 -5.68
CA LEU A 66 -0.91 0.39 -6.02
C LEU A 66 -1.11 0.35 -7.53
N ILE A 67 -0.85 -0.79 -8.15
CA ILE A 67 -0.98 -0.98 -9.60
C ILE A 67 -2.08 -1.97 -9.97
N GLY A 68 -2.57 -2.75 -9.01
CA GLY A 68 -3.68 -3.67 -9.21
C GLY A 68 -3.86 -4.62 -8.03
N PHE A 69 -4.67 -5.65 -8.23
CA PHE A 69 -4.98 -6.69 -7.25
C PHE A 69 -5.32 -8.01 -7.97
N ALA A 70 -5.41 -9.13 -7.24
CA ALA A 70 -5.74 -10.40 -7.88
C ALA A 70 -7.21 -10.45 -8.34
N PRO A 71 -7.50 -11.07 -9.51
CA PRO A 71 -8.86 -11.13 -10.03
C PRO A 71 -9.85 -11.76 -9.05
N GLY A 72 -10.99 -11.09 -8.85
CA GLY A 72 -12.05 -11.55 -7.95
C GLY A 72 -11.87 -11.19 -6.48
N ASP A 73 -10.77 -10.54 -6.09
CA ASP A 73 -10.57 -10.08 -4.71
C ASP A 73 -11.50 -8.92 -4.34
N PHE A 74 -11.97 -8.16 -5.34
CA PHE A 74 -12.89 -7.04 -5.16
C PHE A 74 -14.07 -7.13 -6.13
N SER A 75 -15.23 -6.74 -5.63
CA SER A 75 -16.46 -6.60 -6.41
C SER A 75 -17.13 -5.26 -6.09
N VAL A 76 -17.91 -4.76 -7.03
CA VAL A 76 -18.70 -3.53 -6.89
C VAL A 76 -20.14 -3.79 -7.30
N LEU A 77 -21.08 -3.05 -6.70
CA LEU A 77 -22.48 -3.12 -7.07
C LEU A 77 -22.76 -2.14 -8.23
N ARG A 78 -23.09 -2.67 -9.41
CA ARG A 78 -23.46 -1.89 -10.60
C ARG A 78 -24.84 -2.33 -11.06
N ASP A 79 -25.76 -1.39 -11.18
CA ASP A 79 -27.17 -1.65 -11.54
C ASP A 79 -27.84 -2.75 -10.70
N GLY A 80 -27.49 -2.84 -9.42
CA GLY A 80 -28.02 -3.84 -8.48
C GLY A 80 -27.43 -5.24 -8.65
N GLN A 81 -26.41 -5.40 -9.51
CA GLN A 81 -25.67 -6.64 -9.68
C GLN A 81 -24.25 -6.51 -9.13
N GLU A 82 -23.79 -7.56 -8.46
CA GLU A 82 -22.40 -7.66 -8.02
C GLU A 82 -21.53 -8.03 -9.22
N VAL A 83 -20.58 -7.17 -9.56
CA VAL A 83 -19.67 -7.34 -10.70
C VAL A 83 -18.23 -7.31 -10.17
N PRO A 84 -17.36 -8.25 -10.56
CA PRO A 84 -15.94 -8.18 -10.22
C PRO A 84 -15.32 -6.88 -10.72
N LEU A 85 -14.55 -6.23 -9.87
CA LEU A 85 -13.75 -5.07 -10.26
C LEU A 85 -12.46 -5.57 -10.91
N ASP A 86 -12.04 -4.98 -12.02
CA ASP A 86 -10.84 -5.37 -12.75
C ASP A 86 -9.95 -4.14 -13.00
N PRO A 87 -8.71 -4.11 -12.48
CA PRO A 87 -7.84 -2.96 -12.61
C PRO A 87 -7.38 -2.67 -14.05
N ASP A 88 -7.45 -3.65 -14.95
CA ASP A 88 -7.06 -3.49 -16.34
C ASP A 88 -8.18 -2.88 -17.19
N THR A 89 -9.45 -3.04 -16.79
CA THR A 89 -10.62 -2.54 -17.55
C THR A 89 -11.36 -1.39 -16.87
N ASP A 90 -11.36 -1.30 -15.55
CA ASP A 90 -12.15 -0.33 -14.78
C ASP A 90 -11.32 0.90 -14.38
N SER A 91 -11.29 1.96 -15.17
CA SER A 91 -10.43 3.13 -14.90
C SER A 91 -10.60 3.80 -13.51
N ASP A 92 -11.74 3.58 -12.86
CA ASP A 92 -12.13 4.12 -11.55
C ASP A 92 -11.83 3.17 -10.37
N TRP A 93 -11.19 2.02 -10.61
CA TRP A 93 -10.95 1.01 -9.57
C TRP A 93 -10.23 1.56 -8.33
N LYS A 94 -9.27 2.49 -8.53
CA LYS A 94 -8.55 3.14 -7.42
C LYS A 94 -9.45 4.00 -6.56
N GLU A 95 -10.44 4.66 -7.16
CA GLU A 95 -11.43 5.46 -6.43
C GLU A 95 -12.31 4.56 -5.57
N HIS A 96 -12.77 3.44 -6.12
CA HIS A 96 -13.52 2.44 -5.35
C HIS A 96 -12.73 1.91 -4.15
N LEU A 97 -11.48 1.52 -4.34
CA LEU A 97 -10.63 1.06 -3.24
C LEU A 97 -10.35 2.18 -2.23
N GLY A 98 -10.14 3.41 -2.70
CA GLY A 98 -9.93 4.58 -1.85
C GLY A 98 -11.12 4.91 -0.95
N HIS A 99 -12.35 4.66 -1.42
CA HIS A 99 -13.56 4.93 -0.65
C HIS A 99 -14.02 3.75 0.21
N HIS A 100 -13.90 2.51 -0.29
CA HIS A 100 -14.52 1.34 0.34
C HIS A 100 -13.54 0.38 1.00
N ALA A 101 -12.24 0.45 0.64
CA ALA A 101 -11.18 -0.39 1.15
C ALA A 101 -9.97 0.45 1.61
N ALA A 102 -10.25 1.64 2.16
CA ALA A 102 -9.24 2.61 2.55
C ALA A 102 -8.26 2.07 3.59
N ASP A 103 -8.70 1.15 4.44
CA ASP A 103 -7.91 0.46 5.45
C ASP A 103 -6.85 -0.46 4.82
N LEU A 104 -7.22 -1.28 3.83
CA LEU A 104 -6.29 -2.14 3.10
C LEU A 104 -5.24 -1.32 2.34
N VAL A 105 -5.66 -0.25 1.68
CA VAL A 105 -4.75 0.64 0.96
C VAL A 105 -3.84 1.41 1.91
N SER A 106 -4.36 1.87 3.05
CA SER A 106 -3.55 2.53 4.08
C SER A 106 -2.54 1.57 4.69
N PHE A 107 -2.92 0.30 4.88
CA PHE A 107 -2.00 -0.74 5.33
C PHE A 107 -0.87 -0.96 4.33
N LEU A 108 -1.16 -0.99 3.02
CA LEU A 108 -0.13 -1.03 1.99
C LEU A 108 0.83 0.16 2.10
N GLY A 109 0.30 1.38 2.21
CA GLY A 109 1.10 2.59 2.39
C GLY A 109 2.02 2.50 3.61
N GLN A 110 1.47 2.08 4.76
CA GLN A 110 2.25 1.84 5.98
C GLN A 110 3.33 0.78 5.75
N TYR A 111 2.98 -0.38 5.20
CA TYR A 111 3.89 -1.49 4.96
C TYR A 111 5.09 -1.09 4.10
N VAL A 112 4.86 -0.33 3.03
CA VAL A 112 5.89 0.00 2.04
C VAL A 112 6.74 1.22 2.44
N PHE A 113 6.13 2.24 3.04
CA PHE A 113 6.81 3.49 3.38
C PHE A 113 7.37 3.52 4.80
N GLU A 114 6.68 2.91 5.77
CA GLU A 114 7.08 2.90 7.18
C GLU A 114 7.77 1.60 7.61
N GLY A 115 7.66 0.55 6.80
CA GLY A 115 8.35 -0.74 6.97
C GLY A 115 9.87 -0.65 6.78
N LEU A 116 10.54 0.32 7.40
CA LEU A 116 11.98 0.37 7.63
C LEU A 116 12.40 -0.80 8.54
N ARG A 117 12.31 -2.03 8.04
CA ARG A 117 12.94 -3.19 8.65
C ARG A 117 14.25 -3.45 7.93
N VAL A 118 15.26 -2.61 8.23
CA VAL A 118 16.64 -3.10 8.16
C VAL A 118 16.81 -3.94 9.42
N GLU A 119 16.53 -5.23 9.31
CA GLU A 119 16.85 -6.17 10.37
C GLU A 119 18.37 -6.35 10.37
N THR A 120 19.05 -5.84 11.40
CA THR A 120 20.43 -6.23 11.68
C THR A 120 20.42 -7.69 12.11
N VAL A 121 20.79 -8.60 11.21
CA VAL A 121 21.16 -9.95 11.64
C VAL A 121 22.41 -9.76 12.50
N GLY A 122 22.29 -10.07 13.79
CA GLY A 122 23.37 -9.89 14.75
C GLY A 122 24.68 -10.44 14.20
N SER A 123 25.74 -9.63 14.30
CA SER A 123 27.11 -10.03 13.98
C SER A 123 27.41 -11.39 14.60
N GLN A 124 27.35 -12.47 13.81
CA GLN A 124 28.04 -13.69 14.19
C GLN A 124 29.53 -13.35 14.19
N ALA A 125 30.06 -13.19 15.40
CA ALA A 125 31.50 -13.14 15.63
C ALA A 125 32.13 -14.31 14.85
N ARG A 126 33.08 -13.99 13.97
CA ARG A 126 34.00 -14.97 13.42
C ARG A 126 34.71 -15.61 14.61
N GLY A 127 34.34 -16.85 14.92
CA GLY A 127 35.15 -17.74 15.75
C GLY A 127 36.35 -18.17 14.91
N GLU A 128 37.52 -18.00 15.51
CA GLU A 128 38.88 -18.26 15.02
C GLU A 128 39.11 -19.73 14.64
#